data_AF-A0A1C4W1U6-F1
#
_entry.id   AF-A0A1C4W1U6-F1
#
_cell.length_a   1.000
_cell.length_b   1.000
_cell.length_c   1.000
_cell.angle_alpha   90.00
_cell.angle_beta   90.00
_cell.angle_gamma   90.00
#
_symmetry.space_group_name_H-M   'P 1'
#
loop_
_entity.id
_entity.type
_entity.pdbx_description
1 polymer ?
#
loop_
_entity_poly.entity_id
_entity_poly.type
_entity_poly.pdbx_seq_one_letter_code
_entity_poly.pdbx_strand_id
1 'polypeptide(L)'
;MTVPAPRARRRPSMWGRVLPLLLVAALLAPVGLLLTQTWRQTGDNRDLAARERLGVQYLSALAPVTDALVEAQSAAVNGRPATGEALTRAVEDAAAVDARIGTELRSQERWAGLRAKLEALRERSPTDPESAYTAYGEVTDLLLALHRKVRESSGLVRDPGADSFFLQDSAGQELPEAVVFAGRLADLGTLAPRRPAAEQTRSLIELTGLRVAALAPATDLVDNLRSAVDSSESTDLGANVLTPLDTYQRSVEALAAYSAPVPGTGTVDPGRLAAARLDTHTAALRLQPVILSELDALLVERIDRLDRDRWLATGAGVAAVLLLGWLAALLVAVGRRARRRAAMPVPPMESRDIPPSGDAWQPAIRTGRSADPRPLQPVGATRDPESAQWGPSDAAR
;
A
#
# COMPACT_ATOMS: atom_id res chain seq x y z
N MET A 1 -62.70 57.75 -29.44
CA MET A 1 -62.84 56.69 -28.43
C MET A 1 -61.81 55.60 -28.71
N THR A 2 -60.68 55.61 -28.01
CA THR A 2 -59.63 54.59 -28.14
C THR A 2 -59.58 53.79 -26.85
N VAL A 3 -59.94 52.51 -26.95
CA VAL A 3 -59.94 51.56 -25.82
C VAL A 3 -58.49 51.21 -25.47
N PRO A 4 -58.05 51.34 -24.20
CA PRO A 4 -56.71 50.91 -23.81
C PRO A 4 -56.65 49.38 -23.76
N ALA A 5 -55.68 48.80 -24.45
CA ALA A 5 -55.43 47.37 -24.45
C ALA A 5 -55.06 46.85 -23.03
N PRO A 6 -55.54 45.66 -22.63
CA PRO A 6 -55.25 45.11 -21.31
C PRO A 6 -53.78 44.65 -21.24
N ARG A 7 -53.01 45.23 -20.32
CA ARG A 7 -51.64 44.75 -20.02
C ARG A 7 -51.72 43.35 -19.41
N ALA A 8 -51.28 42.36 -20.17
CA ALA A 8 -51.18 40.98 -19.70
C ALA A 8 -50.26 40.91 -18.46
N ARG A 9 -50.83 40.51 -17.31
CA ARG A 9 -50.05 40.14 -16.11
C ARG A 9 -49.20 38.92 -16.45
N ARG A 10 -47.88 39.10 -16.65
CA ARG A 10 -46.94 37.98 -16.70
C ARG A 10 -47.00 37.23 -15.37
N ARG A 11 -47.60 36.04 -15.37
CA ARG A 11 -47.53 35.11 -14.23
C ARG A 11 -46.06 34.83 -13.93
N PRO A 12 -45.59 34.94 -12.67
CA PRO A 12 -44.24 34.55 -12.33
C PRO A 12 -44.09 33.04 -12.59
N SER A 13 -43.23 32.67 -13.54
CA SER A 13 -43.04 31.27 -13.93
C SER A 13 -42.62 30.45 -12.70
N MET A 14 -43.27 29.32 -12.46
CA MET A 14 -42.87 28.41 -11.39
C MET A 14 -41.43 27.91 -11.58
N TRP A 15 -40.97 27.87 -12.83
CA TRP A 15 -39.63 27.49 -13.24
C TRP A 15 -38.53 28.38 -12.63
N GLY A 16 -38.78 29.67 -12.43
CA GLY A 16 -37.83 30.57 -11.76
C GLY A 16 -37.57 30.25 -10.28
N ARG A 17 -38.42 29.44 -9.62
CA ARG A 17 -38.22 29.01 -8.23
C ARG A 17 -37.49 27.67 -8.10
N VAL A 18 -37.71 26.77 -9.06
CA VAL A 18 -37.21 25.39 -9.01
C VAL A 18 -35.79 25.32 -9.57
N LEU A 19 -35.46 26.17 -10.56
CA LEU A 19 -34.15 26.23 -11.19
C LEU A 19 -32.97 26.41 -10.21
N PRO A 20 -32.96 27.36 -9.26
CA PRO A 20 -31.83 27.50 -8.32
C PRO A 20 -31.69 26.29 -7.37
N LEU A 21 -32.78 25.66 -6.97
CA LEU A 21 -32.74 24.44 -6.16
C LEU A 21 -32.22 23.24 -6.95
N LEU A 22 -32.61 23.13 -8.23
CA LEU A 22 -32.09 22.10 -9.13
C LEU A 22 -30.60 22.30 -9.42
N LEU A 23 -30.12 23.54 -9.55
CA LEU A 23 -28.69 23.83 -9.69
C LEU A 23 -27.89 23.46 -8.45
N VAL A 24 -28.41 23.77 -7.25
CA VAL A 24 -27.78 23.34 -5.98
C VAL A 24 -27.77 21.81 -5.87
N ALA A 25 -28.87 21.14 -6.22
CA ALA A 25 -28.94 19.68 -6.23
C ALA A 25 -27.98 19.06 -7.27
N ALA A 26 -27.89 19.66 -8.47
CA ALA A 26 -26.99 19.23 -9.53
C ALA A 26 -25.51 19.41 -9.14
N LEU A 27 -25.18 20.41 -8.30
CA LEU A 27 -23.84 20.60 -7.76
C LEU A 27 -23.54 19.68 -6.56
N LEU A 28 -24.55 19.37 -5.74
CA LEU A 28 -24.43 18.41 -4.63
C LEU A 28 -24.19 16.98 -5.11
N ALA A 29 -24.78 16.59 -6.24
CA ALA A 29 -24.67 15.23 -6.77
C ALA A 29 -23.20 14.77 -7.02
N PRO A 30 -22.35 15.49 -7.77
CA PRO A 30 -20.96 15.08 -7.99
C PRO A 30 -20.12 15.14 -6.70
N VAL A 31 -20.38 16.09 -5.80
CA VAL A 31 -19.69 16.17 -4.50
C VAL A 31 -20.05 14.97 -3.62
N GLY A 32 -21.33 14.60 -3.56
CA GLY A 32 -21.79 13.42 -2.82
C GLY A 32 -21.23 12.13 -3.40
N LEU A 33 -21.14 12.02 -4.73
CA LEU A 33 -20.53 10.88 -5.41
C LEU A 33 -19.04 10.76 -5.06
N LEU A 34 -18.28 11.85 -5.21
CA LEU A 34 -16.85 11.88 -4.88
C LEU A 34 -16.61 11.53 -3.42
N LEU A 35 -17.37 12.11 -2.49
CA LEU A 35 -17.25 11.82 -1.06
C LEU A 35 -17.52 10.33 -0.78
N THR A 36 -18.55 9.75 -1.38
CA THR A 36 -18.88 8.33 -1.21
C THR A 36 -17.77 7.44 -1.78
N GLN A 37 -17.22 7.80 -2.94
CA GLN A 37 -16.12 7.05 -3.57
C GLN A 37 -14.85 7.12 -2.73
N THR A 38 -14.44 8.30 -2.29
CA THR A 38 -13.29 8.48 -1.39
C THR A 38 -13.50 7.72 -0.08
N TRP A 39 -14.70 7.81 0.52
CA TRP A 39 -14.99 7.09 1.76
C TRP A 39 -14.84 5.57 1.62
N ARG A 40 -15.37 4.99 0.54
CA ARG A 40 -15.24 3.56 0.26
C ARG A 40 -13.79 3.18 0.04
N GLN A 41 -13.08 3.91 -0.82
CA GLN A 41 -11.68 3.63 -1.15
C GLN A 41 -10.76 3.72 0.07
N THR A 42 -10.91 4.75 0.90
CA THR A 42 -10.12 4.90 2.13
C THR A 42 -10.52 3.85 3.18
N GLY A 43 -11.78 3.42 3.21
CA GLY A 43 -12.25 2.31 4.02
C GLY A 43 -11.61 0.97 3.61
N ASP A 44 -11.69 0.62 2.33
CA ASP A 44 -11.12 -0.61 1.79
C ASP A 44 -9.60 -0.68 2.00
N ASN A 45 -8.90 0.45 1.82
CA ASN A 45 -7.46 0.54 2.08
C ASN A 45 -7.12 0.39 3.56
N ARG A 46 -7.96 0.92 4.47
CA ARG A 46 -7.77 0.75 5.91
C ARG A 46 -7.98 -0.71 6.32
N ASP A 47 -9.03 -1.35 5.80
CA ASP A 47 -9.33 -2.75 6.11
C ASP A 47 -8.28 -3.70 5.52
N LEU A 48 -7.64 -3.32 4.40
CA LEU A 48 -6.46 -4.01 3.89
C LEU A 48 -5.27 -3.85 4.85
N ALA A 49 -4.91 -2.62 5.22
CA ALA A 49 -3.80 -2.38 6.15
C ALA A 49 -4.00 -3.07 7.51
N ALA A 50 -5.23 -3.13 8.00
CA ALA A 50 -5.56 -3.87 9.21
C ALA A 50 -5.31 -5.38 9.06
N ARG A 51 -5.67 -5.97 7.91
CA ARG A 51 -5.39 -7.39 7.62
C ARG A 51 -3.90 -7.67 7.40
N GLU A 52 -3.17 -6.75 6.79
CA GLU A 52 -1.72 -6.82 6.64
C GLU A 52 -1.04 -6.93 8.01
N ARG A 53 -1.49 -6.16 9.01
CA ARG A 53 -0.99 -6.26 10.39
C ARG A 53 -1.28 -7.62 11.05
N LEU A 54 -2.43 -8.22 10.76
CA LEU A 54 -2.71 -9.60 11.20
C LEU A 54 -1.73 -10.58 10.55
N GLY A 55 -1.38 -10.37 9.27
CA GLY A 55 -0.33 -11.10 8.57
C GLY A 55 1.03 -10.98 9.27
N VAL A 56 1.44 -9.75 9.63
CA VAL A 56 2.71 -9.50 10.36
C VAL A 56 2.71 -10.22 11.71
N GLN A 57 1.60 -10.15 12.45
CA GLN A 57 1.43 -10.88 13.70
C GLN A 57 1.56 -12.40 13.52
N TYR A 58 0.97 -12.95 12.47
CA TYR A 58 1.05 -14.38 12.18
C TYR A 58 2.47 -14.79 11.78
N LEU A 59 3.13 -14.04 10.88
CA LEU A 59 4.51 -14.30 10.47
C LEU A 59 5.49 -14.22 11.64
N SER A 60 5.28 -13.27 12.56
CA SER A 60 6.04 -13.17 13.82
C SER A 60 5.92 -14.43 14.67
N ALA A 61 4.75 -15.07 14.69
CA ALA A 61 4.52 -16.31 15.42
C ALA A 61 5.10 -17.55 14.72
N LEU A 62 5.31 -17.49 13.40
CA LEU A 62 5.99 -18.56 12.65
C LEU A 62 7.52 -18.52 12.79
N ALA A 63 8.09 -17.36 13.13
CA ALA A 63 9.54 -17.20 13.28
C ALA A 63 10.18 -18.25 14.23
N PRO A 64 9.69 -18.45 15.47
CA PRO A 64 10.25 -19.46 16.37
C PRO A 64 10.01 -20.90 15.90
N VAL A 65 8.96 -21.14 15.10
CA VAL A 65 8.69 -22.45 14.50
C VAL A 65 9.74 -22.75 13.43
N THR A 66 10.05 -21.78 12.57
CA THR A 66 11.12 -21.89 11.56
C THR A 66 12.46 -22.17 12.21
N ASP A 67 12.82 -21.39 13.24
CA ASP A 67 14.05 -21.56 14.02
C ASP A 67 14.17 -22.98 14.59
N ALA A 68 13.20 -23.37 15.42
CA ALA A 68 13.23 -24.65 16.11
C ALA A 68 13.17 -25.85 15.15
N LEU A 69 12.48 -25.71 14.02
CA LEU A 69 12.37 -26.77 13.03
C LEU A 69 13.68 -26.97 12.25
N VAL A 70 14.36 -25.89 11.86
CA VAL A 70 15.67 -25.96 11.20
C VAL A 70 16.72 -26.54 12.14
N GLU A 71 16.76 -26.12 13.40
CA GLU A 71 17.68 -26.69 14.39
C GLU A 71 17.36 -28.15 14.71
N ALA A 72 16.08 -28.54 14.77
CA ALA A 72 15.67 -29.94 14.94
C ALA A 72 16.13 -30.82 13.77
N GLN A 73 15.99 -30.32 12.53
CA GLN A 73 16.50 -31.00 11.33
C GLN A 73 18.00 -31.21 11.42
N SER A 74 18.77 -30.14 11.66
CA SER A 74 20.23 -30.21 11.74
C SER A 74 20.68 -31.10 12.90
N ALA A 75 19.99 -31.12 14.04
CA ALA A 75 20.28 -32.05 15.12
C ALA A 75 20.09 -33.51 14.68
N ALA A 76 18.94 -33.83 14.05
CA ALA A 76 18.62 -35.17 13.60
C ALA A 76 19.59 -35.69 12.52
N VAL A 77 19.95 -34.86 11.53
CA VAL A 77 20.94 -35.20 10.50
C VAL A 77 22.33 -35.47 11.10
N ASN A 78 22.66 -34.80 12.19
CA ASN A 78 23.91 -35.02 12.93
C ASN A 78 23.85 -36.16 13.96
N GLY A 79 22.74 -36.91 14.01
CA GLY A 79 22.56 -38.01 14.97
C GLY A 79 22.45 -37.52 16.43
N ARG A 80 22.14 -36.25 16.64
CA ARG A 80 21.90 -35.65 17.96
C ARG A 80 20.39 -35.70 18.25
N PRO A 81 19.97 -35.82 19.52
CA PRO A 81 18.55 -35.70 19.85
C PRO A 81 18.06 -34.31 19.45
N ALA A 82 17.00 -34.26 18.64
CA ALA A 82 16.34 -33.00 18.32
C ALA A 82 15.75 -32.39 19.61
N THR A 83 15.94 -31.09 19.81
CA THR A 83 15.38 -30.34 20.96
C THR A 83 13.87 -30.15 20.79
N GLY A 84 13.11 -31.23 21.05
CA GLY A 84 11.67 -31.27 20.82
C GLY A 84 10.86 -30.30 21.69
N GLU A 85 11.39 -29.87 22.85
CA GLU A 85 10.68 -28.94 23.74
C GLU A 85 10.54 -27.53 23.12
N ALA A 86 11.63 -27.00 22.55
CA ALA A 86 11.61 -25.68 21.91
C ALA A 86 10.64 -25.66 20.72
N LEU A 87 10.68 -26.70 19.88
CA LEU A 87 9.76 -26.86 18.76
C LEU A 87 8.30 -27.01 19.22
N THR A 88 8.05 -27.79 20.27
CA THR A 88 6.70 -27.98 20.81
C THR A 88 6.13 -26.64 21.30
N ARG A 89 6.91 -25.88 22.08
CA ARG A 89 6.50 -24.56 22.58
C ARG A 89 6.21 -23.59 21.43
N ALA A 90 7.11 -23.49 20.46
CA ALA A 90 6.92 -22.62 19.29
C ALA A 90 5.66 -22.98 18.50
N VAL A 91 5.36 -24.28 18.33
CA VAL A 91 4.16 -24.77 17.65
C VAL A 91 2.89 -24.45 18.45
N GLU A 92 2.93 -24.55 19.78
CA GLU A 92 1.80 -24.17 20.64
C GLU A 92 1.52 -22.66 20.59
N ASP A 93 2.57 -21.83 20.62
CA ASP A 93 2.44 -20.37 20.51
C ASP A 93 1.85 -19.97 19.13
N ALA A 94 2.34 -20.59 18.04
CA ALA A 94 1.79 -20.39 16.71
C ALA A 94 0.34 -20.90 16.60
N ALA A 95 0.00 -22.01 17.26
CA ALA A 95 -1.38 -22.52 17.30
C ALA A 95 -2.34 -21.54 17.98
N ALA A 96 -1.90 -20.86 19.05
CA ALA A 96 -2.70 -19.86 19.74
C ALA A 96 -2.99 -18.65 18.83
N VAL A 97 -2.03 -18.27 17.98
CA VAL A 97 -2.22 -17.21 16.98
C VAL A 97 -3.14 -17.68 15.85
N ASP A 98 -2.96 -18.88 15.31
CA ASP A 98 -3.86 -19.43 14.28
C ASP A 98 -5.30 -19.57 14.78
N ALA A 99 -5.51 -19.96 16.04
CA ALA A 99 -6.83 -20.01 16.65
C ALA A 99 -7.52 -18.64 16.73
N ARG A 100 -6.73 -17.56 16.94
CA ARG A 100 -7.26 -16.20 17.08
C ARG A 100 -7.55 -15.52 15.74
N ILE A 101 -6.63 -15.65 14.77
CA ILE A 101 -6.67 -14.85 13.52
C ILE A 101 -6.64 -15.72 12.25
N GLY A 102 -6.48 -17.04 12.38
CA GLY A 102 -6.31 -17.92 11.22
C GLY A 102 -7.56 -18.10 10.36
N THR A 103 -8.76 -17.92 10.90
CA THR A 103 -9.99 -17.89 10.09
C THR A 103 -10.01 -16.67 9.17
N GLU A 104 -9.60 -15.50 9.67
CA GLU A 104 -9.56 -14.26 8.90
C GLU A 104 -8.52 -14.35 7.77
N LEU A 105 -7.37 -14.96 8.06
CA LEU A 105 -6.30 -15.21 7.09
C LEU A 105 -6.48 -16.50 6.28
N ARG A 106 -7.55 -17.28 6.51
CA ARG A 106 -7.79 -18.55 5.82
C ARG A 106 -6.58 -19.50 5.87
N SER A 107 -5.85 -19.53 6.98
CA SER A 107 -4.62 -20.32 7.20
C SER A 107 -4.88 -21.70 7.82
N GLN A 108 -6.04 -21.87 8.47
CA GLN A 108 -6.34 -23.03 9.34
C GLN A 108 -6.10 -24.39 8.69
N GLU A 109 -6.47 -24.56 7.42
CA GLU A 109 -6.26 -25.83 6.71
C GLU A 109 -4.76 -26.13 6.52
N ARG A 110 -3.97 -25.13 6.13
CA ARG A 110 -2.52 -25.27 5.95
C ARG A 110 -1.81 -25.49 7.29
N TRP A 111 -2.24 -24.76 8.32
CA TRP A 111 -1.75 -24.95 9.69
C TRP A 111 -2.04 -26.37 10.21
N ALA A 112 -3.27 -26.86 10.05
CA ALA A 112 -3.66 -28.20 10.47
C ALA A 112 -2.83 -29.29 9.77
N GLY A 113 -2.58 -29.13 8.46
CA GLY A 113 -1.71 -30.04 7.70
C GLY A 113 -0.26 -30.04 8.18
N LEU A 114 0.31 -28.85 8.44
CA LEU A 114 1.65 -28.70 9.01
C LEU A 114 1.74 -29.37 10.39
N ARG A 115 0.78 -29.09 11.29
CA ARG A 115 0.73 -29.65 12.65
C ARG A 115 0.66 -31.18 12.62
N ALA A 116 -0.18 -31.76 11.77
CA ALA A 116 -0.29 -33.21 11.64
C ALA A 116 1.06 -33.85 11.22
N LYS A 117 1.81 -33.20 10.33
CA LYS A 117 3.14 -33.67 9.90
C LYS A 117 4.20 -33.52 11.00
N LEU A 118 4.16 -32.44 11.78
CA LEU A 118 5.03 -32.26 12.95
C LEU A 118 4.76 -33.32 14.02
N GLU A 119 3.49 -33.64 14.27
CA GLU A 119 3.10 -34.71 15.20
C GLU A 119 3.60 -36.08 14.71
N ALA A 120 3.44 -36.36 13.43
CA ALA A 120 3.94 -37.60 12.83
C ALA A 120 5.47 -37.74 12.93
N LEU A 121 6.23 -36.65 12.74
CA LEU A 121 7.68 -36.64 12.94
C LEU A 121 8.08 -36.97 14.39
N ARG A 122 7.31 -36.48 15.37
CA ARG A 122 7.55 -36.76 16.78
C ARG A 122 7.22 -38.21 17.14
N GLU A 123 6.13 -38.75 16.63
CA GLU A 123 5.72 -40.14 16.88
C GLU A 123 6.63 -41.15 16.18
N ARG A 124 7.12 -40.82 14.99
CA ARG A 124 7.96 -41.68 14.16
C ARG A 124 9.22 -40.91 13.77
N SER A 125 10.07 -40.70 14.76
CA SER A 125 11.35 -40.03 14.54
C SER A 125 12.21 -40.84 13.57
N PRO A 126 12.72 -40.20 12.50
CA PRO A 126 13.63 -40.84 11.56
C PRO A 126 14.86 -41.38 12.28
N THR A 127 15.24 -42.63 11.98
CA THR A 127 16.37 -43.31 12.65
C THR A 127 17.69 -43.16 11.92
N ASP A 128 17.65 -42.85 10.62
CA ASP A 128 18.84 -42.62 9.80
C ASP A 128 18.92 -41.15 9.33
N PRO A 129 20.13 -40.60 9.15
CA PRO A 129 20.31 -39.18 8.78
C PRO A 129 19.69 -38.75 7.44
N GLU A 130 19.63 -39.65 6.45
CA GLU A 130 19.07 -39.32 5.12
C GLU A 130 17.54 -39.25 5.15
N SER A 131 16.89 -40.17 5.87
CA SER A 131 15.46 -40.10 6.11
C SER A 131 15.10 -38.91 6.99
N ALA A 132 15.95 -38.55 7.97
CA ALA A 132 15.80 -37.33 8.75
C ALA A 132 15.80 -36.07 7.86
N TYR A 133 16.81 -35.93 7.00
CA TYR A 133 16.90 -34.82 6.05
C TYR A 133 15.66 -34.72 5.15
N THR A 134 15.20 -35.84 4.63
CA THR A 134 14.00 -35.89 3.76
C THR A 134 12.73 -35.52 4.51
N ALA A 135 12.51 -36.12 5.69
CA ALA A 135 11.26 -35.96 6.43
C ALA A 135 11.10 -34.54 7.00
N TYR A 136 12.17 -33.95 7.55
CA TYR A 136 12.17 -32.55 7.98
C TYR A 136 12.12 -31.58 6.79
N GLY A 137 12.71 -31.95 5.65
CA GLY A 137 12.56 -31.23 4.38
C GLY A 137 11.10 -31.06 3.98
N GLU A 138 10.31 -32.14 3.99
CA GLU A 138 8.87 -32.04 3.68
C GLU A 138 8.12 -31.08 4.61
N VAL A 139 8.46 -31.06 5.90
CA VAL A 139 7.79 -30.22 6.90
C VAL A 139 8.20 -28.76 6.77
N THR A 140 9.48 -28.49 6.48
CA THR A 140 9.94 -27.12 6.20
C THR A 140 9.34 -26.58 4.89
N ASP A 141 9.11 -27.41 3.87
CA ASP A 141 8.37 -26.99 2.66
C ASP A 141 6.91 -26.60 2.98
N LEU A 142 6.23 -27.36 3.84
CA LEU A 142 4.87 -27.03 4.30
C LEU A 142 4.85 -25.73 5.13
N LEU A 143 5.88 -25.49 5.93
CA LEU A 143 6.04 -24.26 6.69
C LEU A 143 6.22 -23.04 5.77
N LEU A 144 7.06 -23.14 4.74
CA LEU A 144 7.22 -22.07 3.73
C LEU A 144 5.93 -21.85 2.94
N ALA A 145 5.20 -22.92 2.61
CA ALA A 145 3.88 -22.80 1.99
C ALA A 145 2.85 -22.09 2.89
N LEU A 146 2.94 -22.26 4.22
CA LEU A 146 2.13 -21.52 5.16
C LEU A 146 2.50 -20.03 5.20
N HIS A 147 3.80 -19.69 5.21
CA HIS A 147 4.25 -18.29 5.11
C HIS A 147 3.66 -17.62 3.87
N ARG A 148 3.79 -18.27 2.70
CA ARG A 148 3.19 -17.80 1.44
C ARG A 148 1.68 -17.61 1.56
N LYS A 149 0.97 -18.58 2.12
CA LYS A 149 -0.49 -18.49 2.31
C LYS A 149 -0.89 -17.30 3.18
N VAL A 150 -0.17 -17.07 4.28
CA VAL A 150 -0.41 -15.95 5.19
C VAL A 150 -0.18 -14.63 4.48
N ARG A 151 0.88 -14.49 3.69
CA ARG A 151 1.14 -13.28 2.90
C ARG A 151 0.02 -13.00 1.89
N GLU A 152 -0.33 -14.00 1.09
CA GLU A 152 -1.37 -13.87 0.05
C GLU A 152 -2.74 -13.49 0.62
N SER A 153 -3.10 -14.05 1.77
CA SER A 153 -4.40 -13.83 2.41
C SER A 153 -4.50 -12.53 3.20
N SER A 154 -3.39 -12.10 3.82
CA SER A 154 -3.31 -10.83 4.55
C SER A 154 -3.16 -9.62 3.64
N GLY A 155 -2.63 -9.80 2.43
CA GLY A 155 -2.34 -8.71 1.50
C GLY A 155 -0.88 -8.29 1.44
N LEU A 156 0.00 -8.92 2.25
CA LEU A 156 1.47 -8.69 2.32
C LEU A 156 2.23 -9.18 1.08
N VAL A 157 1.68 -8.92 -0.11
CA VAL A 157 2.22 -9.22 -1.44
C VAL A 157 1.94 -8.04 -2.40
N ARG A 158 1.08 -7.09 -2.03
CA ARG A 158 0.50 -6.09 -2.96
C ARG A 158 0.46 -4.68 -2.39
N ASP A 159 1.58 -4.25 -1.82
CA ASP A 159 1.69 -2.88 -1.33
C ASP A 159 2.08 -1.88 -2.44
N PRO A 160 1.34 -0.77 -2.62
CA PRO A 160 1.76 0.31 -3.53
C PRO A 160 2.95 1.14 -3.01
N GLY A 161 3.25 1.14 -1.72
CA GLY A 161 4.42 1.82 -1.13
C GLY A 161 5.69 1.01 -1.35
N ALA A 162 6.69 1.63 -1.97
CA ALA A 162 7.94 0.97 -2.35
C ALA A 162 8.69 0.37 -1.13
N ASP A 163 8.79 1.11 -0.03
CA ASP A 163 9.47 0.68 1.19
C ASP A 163 8.76 -0.50 1.87
N SER A 164 7.45 -0.39 2.07
CA SER A 164 6.61 -1.46 2.61
C SER A 164 6.61 -2.72 1.74
N PHE A 165 6.65 -2.58 0.41
CA PHE A 165 6.71 -3.72 -0.51
C PHE A 165 7.97 -4.55 -0.28
N PHE A 166 9.13 -3.90 -0.20
CA PHE A 166 10.39 -4.59 0.03
C PHE A 166 10.47 -5.23 1.43
N LEU A 167 9.94 -4.58 2.46
CA LEU A 167 9.87 -5.15 3.82
C LEU A 167 8.95 -6.38 3.89
N GLN A 168 7.82 -6.33 3.20
CA GLN A 168 6.87 -7.46 3.12
C GLN A 168 7.49 -8.69 2.48
N ASP A 169 8.21 -8.50 1.38
CA ASP A 169 8.89 -9.59 0.67
C ASP A 169 10.04 -10.16 1.50
N SER A 170 10.85 -9.26 2.07
CA SER A 170 11.95 -9.59 2.98
C SER A 170 11.49 -10.44 4.17
N ALA A 171 10.48 -9.99 4.93
CA ALA A 171 10.06 -10.66 6.15
C ALA A 171 9.24 -11.93 5.89
N GLY A 172 8.45 -11.94 4.82
CA GLY A 172 7.49 -13.00 4.57
C GLY A 172 7.98 -14.12 3.66
N GLN A 173 8.98 -13.88 2.82
CA GLN A 173 9.47 -14.84 1.82
C GLN A 173 10.97 -15.04 1.94
N GLU A 174 11.74 -13.98 1.70
CA GLU A 174 13.18 -14.13 1.49
C GLU A 174 13.91 -14.59 2.75
N LEU A 175 13.60 -14.01 3.90
CA LEU A 175 14.21 -14.40 5.18
C LEU A 175 13.90 -15.85 5.59
N PRO A 176 12.62 -16.30 5.65
CA PRO A 176 12.34 -17.69 6.02
C PRO A 176 12.87 -18.70 4.99
N GLU A 177 12.85 -18.37 3.68
CA GLU A 177 13.45 -19.23 2.65
C GLU A 177 14.97 -19.33 2.81
N ALA A 178 15.66 -18.20 3.02
CA ALA A 178 17.10 -18.18 3.26
C ALA A 178 17.51 -19.01 4.48
N VAL A 179 16.77 -18.90 5.59
CA VAL A 179 17.02 -19.68 6.81
C VAL A 179 16.84 -21.19 6.56
N VAL A 180 15.73 -21.60 5.93
CA VAL A 180 15.45 -23.01 5.64
C VAL A 180 16.48 -23.60 4.68
N PHE A 181 16.77 -22.91 3.58
CA PHE A 181 17.69 -23.43 2.56
C PHE A 181 19.15 -23.40 3.01
N ALA A 182 19.58 -22.42 3.81
CA ALA A 182 20.90 -22.44 4.45
C ALA A 182 21.04 -23.65 5.40
N GLY A 183 19.99 -23.95 6.18
CA GLY A 183 19.86 -25.16 7.00
C GLY A 183 20.10 -26.43 6.20
N ARG A 184 19.28 -26.63 5.17
CA ARG A 184 19.40 -27.79 4.27
C ARG A 184 20.76 -27.87 3.60
N LEU A 185 21.35 -26.75 3.20
CA LEU A 185 22.67 -26.70 2.56
C LEU A 185 23.76 -27.28 3.46
N ALA A 186 23.80 -26.88 4.74
CA ALA A 186 24.77 -27.40 5.68
C ALA A 186 24.54 -28.88 6.02
N ASP A 187 23.29 -29.28 6.15
CA ASP A 187 22.90 -30.67 6.42
C ASP A 187 23.31 -31.58 5.26
N LEU A 188 23.02 -31.18 4.01
CA LEU A 188 23.44 -31.90 2.83
C LEU A 188 24.97 -31.91 2.70
N GLY A 189 25.65 -30.81 3.06
CA GLY A 189 27.12 -30.75 3.11
C GLY A 189 27.73 -31.75 4.09
N THR A 190 26.99 -32.10 5.14
CA THR A 190 27.36 -33.13 6.13
C THR A 190 27.06 -34.55 5.64
N LEU A 191 26.00 -34.73 4.87
CA LEU A 191 25.56 -36.04 4.35
C LEU A 191 26.34 -36.47 3.11
N ALA A 192 26.60 -35.56 2.17
CA ALA A 192 27.22 -35.87 0.88
C ALA A 192 28.55 -36.66 1.00
N PRO A 193 29.49 -36.33 1.91
CA PRO A 193 30.73 -37.10 2.08
C PRO A 193 30.51 -38.52 2.62
N ARG A 194 29.35 -38.80 3.26
CA ARG A 194 29.03 -40.12 3.84
C ARG A 194 28.40 -41.06 2.83
N ARG A 195 27.96 -40.55 1.67
CA ARG A 195 27.34 -41.35 0.62
C ARG A 195 28.36 -42.20 -0.15
N PRO A 196 27.96 -43.33 -0.75
CA PRO A 196 28.84 -44.17 -1.53
C PRO A 196 29.50 -43.41 -2.70
N ALA A 197 30.70 -43.85 -3.12
CA ALA A 197 31.44 -43.24 -4.23
C ALA A 197 30.62 -43.10 -5.53
N ALA A 198 29.72 -44.06 -5.79
CA ALA A 198 28.83 -44.04 -6.96
C ALA A 198 27.80 -42.89 -6.95
N GLU A 199 27.50 -42.33 -5.78
CA GLU A 199 26.52 -41.24 -5.60
C GLU A 199 27.18 -39.87 -5.41
N GLN A 200 28.51 -39.79 -5.44
CA GLN A 200 29.23 -38.54 -5.19
C GLN A 200 28.90 -37.47 -6.23
N THR A 201 28.90 -37.81 -7.52
CA THR A 201 28.52 -36.87 -8.59
C THR A 201 27.11 -36.33 -8.40
N ARG A 202 26.16 -37.18 -8.00
CA ARG A 202 24.78 -36.76 -7.72
C ARG A 202 24.74 -35.79 -6.54
N SER A 203 25.48 -36.10 -5.48
CA SER A 203 25.55 -35.26 -4.28
C SER A 203 26.15 -33.88 -4.58
N LEU A 204 27.12 -33.79 -5.49
CA LEU A 204 27.65 -32.50 -5.95
C LEU A 204 26.62 -31.66 -6.72
N ILE A 205 25.80 -32.29 -7.56
CA ILE A 205 24.72 -31.61 -8.27
C ILE A 205 23.67 -31.10 -7.28
N GLU A 206 23.28 -31.95 -6.31
CA GLU A 206 22.32 -31.57 -5.25
C GLU A 206 22.86 -30.41 -4.40
N LEU A 207 24.13 -30.46 -3.98
CA LEU A 207 24.78 -29.38 -3.24
C LEU A 207 24.82 -28.07 -4.03
N THR A 208 25.11 -28.14 -5.34
CA THR A 208 25.18 -26.94 -6.20
C THR A 208 23.80 -26.33 -6.38
N GLY A 209 22.77 -27.14 -6.61
CA GLY A 209 21.39 -26.66 -6.71
C GLY A 209 20.92 -26.02 -5.41
N LEU A 210 21.20 -26.67 -4.28
CA LEU A 210 20.82 -26.18 -2.95
C LEU A 210 21.60 -24.93 -2.54
N ARG A 211 22.84 -24.80 -2.97
CA ARG A 211 23.62 -23.55 -2.81
C ARG A 211 22.93 -22.38 -3.50
N VAL A 212 22.46 -22.55 -4.73
CA VAL A 212 21.72 -21.49 -5.43
C VAL A 212 20.42 -21.16 -4.69
N ALA A 213 19.67 -22.19 -4.28
CA ALA A 213 18.43 -22.01 -3.53
C ALA A 213 18.63 -21.32 -2.16
N ALA A 214 19.80 -21.50 -1.53
CA ALA A 214 20.12 -20.83 -0.26
C ALA A 214 20.60 -19.39 -0.45
N LEU A 215 21.41 -19.13 -1.48
CA LEU A 215 22.06 -17.83 -1.67
C LEU A 215 21.18 -16.81 -2.40
N ALA A 216 20.28 -17.25 -3.28
CA ALA A 216 19.36 -16.35 -3.99
C ALA A 216 18.47 -15.56 -3.02
N PRO A 217 17.62 -16.18 -2.19
CA PRO A 217 16.77 -15.44 -1.26
C PRO A 217 17.58 -14.66 -0.22
N ALA A 218 18.75 -15.16 0.17
CA ALA A 218 19.64 -14.45 1.07
C ALA A 218 20.20 -13.14 0.48
N THR A 219 20.45 -13.11 -0.83
CA THR A 219 20.94 -11.93 -1.54
C THR A 219 19.78 -10.98 -1.85
N ASP A 220 18.65 -11.52 -2.31
CA ASP A 220 17.44 -10.74 -2.60
C ASP A 220 16.92 -10.02 -1.35
N LEU A 221 17.00 -10.66 -0.18
CA LEU A 221 16.74 -10.01 1.11
C LEU A 221 17.63 -8.77 1.33
N VAL A 222 18.93 -8.85 1.03
CA VAL A 222 19.85 -7.72 1.22
C VAL A 222 19.49 -6.58 0.28
N ASP A 223 19.21 -6.89 -0.98
CA ASP A 223 18.88 -5.89 -2.00
C ASP A 223 17.50 -5.26 -1.74
N ASN A 224 16.51 -6.05 -1.31
CA ASN A 224 15.21 -5.56 -0.89
C ASN A 224 15.33 -4.63 0.31
N LEU A 225 16.07 -4.99 1.36
CA LEU A 225 16.20 -4.12 2.54
C LEU A 225 16.96 -2.83 2.27
N ARG A 226 17.97 -2.86 1.39
CA ARG A 226 18.60 -1.62 0.90
C ARG A 226 17.60 -0.76 0.12
N SER A 227 16.83 -1.37 -0.78
CA SER A 227 15.80 -0.67 -1.54
C SER A 227 14.70 -0.09 -0.63
N ALA A 228 14.36 -0.78 0.46
CA ALA A 228 13.43 -0.30 1.47
C ALA A 228 13.98 0.97 2.15
N VAL A 229 15.25 0.96 2.58
CA VAL A 229 15.91 2.12 3.20
C VAL A 229 16.02 3.29 2.22
N ASP A 230 16.42 3.02 0.97
CA ASP A 230 16.61 4.05 -0.06
C ASP A 230 15.28 4.72 -0.50
N SER A 231 14.17 3.99 -0.41
CA SER A 231 12.84 4.48 -0.81
C SER A 231 11.99 4.99 0.35
N SER A 232 12.44 4.83 1.60
CA SER A 232 11.67 5.25 2.75
C SER A 232 11.92 6.72 3.13
N GLU A 233 10.86 7.40 3.55
CA GLU A 233 10.94 8.72 4.18
C GLU A 233 11.26 8.61 5.68
N SER A 234 11.25 7.40 6.26
CA SER A 234 11.52 7.15 7.68
C SER A 234 13.01 7.22 7.99
N THR A 235 13.40 8.15 8.88
CA THR A 235 14.77 8.24 9.41
C THR A 235 15.13 7.06 10.32
N ASP A 236 14.12 6.44 10.93
CA ASP A 236 14.31 5.37 11.90
C ASP A 236 14.58 4.03 11.21
N LEU A 237 13.98 3.80 10.03
CA LEU A 237 14.16 2.56 9.26
C LEU A 237 15.63 2.31 8.97
N GLY A 238 16.34 3.31 8.43
CA GLY A 238 17.77 3.20 8.13
C GLY A 238 18.61 2.94 9.39
N ALA A 239 18.32 3.66 10.49
CA ALA A 239 19.06 3.49 11.74
C ALA A 239 18.88 2.08 12.34
N ASN A 240 17.68 1.51 12.25
CA ASN A 240 17.33 0.23 12.86
C ASN A 240 17.75 -0.98 11.98
N VAL A 241 17.66 -0.87 10.65
CA VAL A 241 17.88 -2.00 9.73
C VAL A 241 19.34 -2.17 9.32
N LEU A 242 20.09 -1.09 9.09
CA LEU A 242 21.40 -1.18 8.43
C LEU A 242 22.44 -1.98 9.24
N THR A 243 22.50 -1.82 10.56
CA THR A 243 23.49 -2.54 11.39
C THR A 243 23.23 -4.06 11.45
N PRO A 244 21.99 -4.53 11.73
CA PRO A 244 21.65 -5.94 11.59
C PRO A 244 21.87 -6.47 10.16
N LEU A 245 21.54 -5.69 9.14
CA LEU A 245 21.72 -6.05 7.74
C LEU A 245 23.18 -6.28 7.37
N ASP A 246 24.10 -5.41 7.77
CA ASP A 246 25.54 -5.57 7.52
C ASP A 246 26.09 -6.86 8.17
N THR A 247 25.57 -7.20 9.35
CA THR A 247 25.93 -8.44 10.05
C THR A 247 25.43 -9.66 9.27
N TYR A 248 24.18 -9.60 8.81
CA TYR A 248 23.59 -10.65 7.98
C TYR A 248 24.33 -10.82 6.64
N GLN A 249 24.59 -9.73 5.92
CA GLN A 249 25.32 -9.77 4.65
C GLN A 249 26.70 -10.44 4.81
N ARG A 250 27.47 -10.04 5.83
CA ARG A 250 28.79 -10.65 6.09
C ARG A 250 28.69 -12.15 6.37
N SER A 251 27.64 -12.58 7.07
CA SER A 251 27.40 -14.00 7.33
C SER A 251 27.01 -14.79 6.06
N VAL A 252 26.20 -14.19 5.18
CA VAL A 252 25.84 -14.76 3.86
C VAL A 252 27.07 -14.86 2.95
N GLU A 253 27.94 -13.86 2.95
CA GLU A 253 29.20 -13.89 2.21
C GLU A 253 30.11 -15.05 2.70
N ALA A 254 30.19 -15.24 4.02
CA ALA A 254 30.90 -16.38 4.61
C ALA A 254 30.25 -17.71 4.22
N LEU A 255 28.92 -17.82 4.30
CA LEU A 255 28.16 -19.00 3.86
C LEU A 255 28.46 -19.33 2.40
N ALA A 256 28.41 -18.34 1.51
CA ALA A 256 28.73 -18.49 0.10
C ALA A 256 30.18 -18.95 -0.14
N ALA A 257 31.14 -18.42 0.61
CA ALA A 257 32.54 -18.82 0.52
C ALA A 257 32.74 -20.27 0.96
N TYR A 258 32.15 -20.67 2.08
CA TYR A 258 32.33 -22.02 2.65
C TYR A 258 31.45 -23.09 1.99
N SER A 259 30.36 -22.74 1.31
CA SER A 259 29.57 -23.67 0.52
C SER A 259 30.18 -23.97 -0.86
N ALA A 260 31.37 -23.43 -1.17
CA ALA A 260 32.00 -23.61 -2.49
C ALA A 260 32.76 -24.93 -2.52
N PRO A 261 32.53 -25.79 -3.53
CA PRO A 261 33.35 -26.98 -3.71
C PRO A 261 34.82 -26.59 -3.86
N VAL A 262 35.71 -27.25 -3.12
CA VAL A 262 37.14 -27.02 -3.22
C VAL A 262 37.63 -27.45 -4.61
N PRO A 263 38.34 -26.58 -5.35
CA PRO A 263 38.88 -26.93 -6.66
C PRO A 263 39.70 -28.23 -6.62
N GLY A 264 39.43 -29.15 -7.55
CA GLY A 264 40.15 -30.41 -7.69
C GLY A 264 39.65 -31.57 -6.82
N THR A 265 38.98 -31.31 -5.69
CA THR A 265 38.35 -32.38 -4.88
C THR A 265 36.83 -32.41 -5.04
N GLY A 266 36.21 -31.27 -5.38
CA GLY A 266 34.75 -31.13 -5.41
C GLY A 266 34.11 -31.20 -4.03
N THR A 267 34.88 -31.30 -2.96
CA THR A 267 34.33 -31.47 -1.60
C THR A 267 34.09 -30.12 -0.91
N VAL A 268 33.16 -30.10 0.05
CA VAL A 268 32.90 -28.97 0.92
C VAL A 268 33.34 -29.34 2.34
N ASP A 269 33.90 -28.39 3.10
CA ASP A 269 34.23 -28.58 4.52
C ASP A 269 32.93 -28.49 5.35
N PRO A 270 32.41 -29.61 5.88
CA PRO A 270 31.13 -29.62 6.58
C PRO A 270 31.19 -28.82 7.90
N GLY A 271 32.34 -28.75 8.56
CA GLY A 271 32.51 -28.02 9.81
C GLY A 271 32.44 -26.51 9.60
N ARG A 272 33.15 -26.01 8.58
CA ARG A 272 33.11 -24.58 8.21
C ARG A 272 31.75 -24.16 7.67
N LEU A 273 31.13 -25.00 6.85
CA LEU A 273 29.79 -24.75 6.33
C LEU A 273 28.75 -24.71 7.46
N ALA A 274 28.80 -25.64 8.40
CA ALA A 274 27.89 -25.67 9.55
C ALA A 274 28.05 -24.43 10.45
N ALA A 275 29.28 -23.97 10.68
CA ALA A 275 29.55 -22.74 11.43
C ALA A 275 29.01 -21.50 10.71
N ALA A 276 29.29 -21.35 9.41
CA ALA A 276 28.80 -20.22 8.61
C ALA A 276 27.26 -20.19 8.51
N ARG A 277 26.62 -21.36 8.42
CA ARG A 277 25.17 -21.48 8.53
C ARG A 277 24.67 -20.98 9.88
N LEU A 278 25.27 -21.40 10.99
CA LEU A 278 24.84 -20.97 12.33
C LEU A 278 24.97 -19.45 12.52
N ASP A 279 26.05 -18.85 12.00
CA ASP A 279 26.25 -17.41 12.01
C ASP A 279 25.16 -16.69 11.17
N THR A 280 24.86 -17.21 9.98
CA THR A 280 23.81 -16.69 9.09
C THR A 280 22.43 -16.78 9.74
N HIS A 281 22.12 -17.93 10.33
CA HIS A 281 20.89 -18.18 11.07
C HIS A 281 20.73 -17.22 12.25
N THR A 282 21.79 -17.03 13.04
CA THR A 282 21.79 -16.11 14.17
C THR A 282 21.59 -14.66 13.73
N ALA A 283 22.21 -14.25 12.62
CA ALA A 283 22.02 -12.93 12.05
C ALA A 283 20.59 -12.74 11.53
N ALA A 284 20.01 -13.75 10.88
CA ALA A 284 18.62 -13.75 10.42
C ALA A 284 17.63 -13.58 11.60
N LEU A 285 17.83 -14.31 12.70
CA LEU A 285 16.99 -14.20 13.91
C LEU A 285 17.04 -12.83 14.57
N ARG A 286 18.15 -12.10 14.45
CA ARG A 286 18.26 -10.72 14.93
C ARG A 286 17.59 -9.72 13.99
N LEU A 287 17.65 -9.99 12.69
CA LEU A 287 17.11 -9.12 11.65
C LEU A 287 15.57 -9.25 11.56
N GLN A 288 15.03 -10.45 11.69
CA GLN A 288 13.59 -10.72 11.57
C GLN A 288 12.68 -9.80 12.41
N PRO A 289 12.87 -9.68 13.74
CA PRO A 289 11.99 -8.84 14.55
C PRO A 289 12.07 -7.37 14.15
N VAL A 290 13.24 -6.90 13.67
CA VAL A 290 13.43 -5.52 13.18
C VAL A 290 12.59 -5.30 11.92
N ILE A 291 12.69 -6.17 10.91
CA ILE A 291 11.91 -6.01 9.67
C ILE A 291 10.40 -6.03 9.98
N LEU A 292 9.96 -6.97 10.81
CA LEU A 292 8.53 -7.10 11.17
C LEU A 292 8.03 -5.92 12.00
N SER A 293 8.84 -5.36 12.90
CA SER A 293 8.46 -4.18 13.69
C SER A 293 8.36 -2.92 12.83
N GLU A 294 9.31 -2.72 11.91
CA GLU A 294 9.29 -1.59 10.98
C GLU A 294 8.10 -1.69 10.02
N LEU A 295 7.80 -2.89 9.54
CA LEU A 295 6.62 -3.14 8.73
C LEU A 295 5.32 -2.84 9.50
N ASP A 296 5.18 -3.27 10.76
CA ASP A 296 4.00 -2.92 11.57
C ASP A 296 3.91 -1.40 11.80
N ALA A 297 5.03 -0.72 12.06
CA ALA A 297 5.07 0.72 12.25
C ALA A 297 4.58 1.50 11.01
N LEU A 298 5.05 1.13 9.81
CA LEU A 298 4.58 1.72 8.55
C LEU A 298 3.09 1.46 8.30
N LEU A 299 2.60 0.27 8.65
CA LEU A 299 1.18 -0.06 8.53
C LEU A 299 0.32 0.75 9.52
N VAL A 300 0.79 0.96 10.75
CA VAL A 300 0.12 1.83 11.73
C VAL A 300 0.05 3.26 11.23
N GLU A 301 1.17 3.81 10.74
CA GLU A 301 1.21 5.18 10.22
C GLU A 301 0.26 5.35 9.03
N ARG A 302 0.19 4.34 8.15
CA ARG A 302 -0.73 4.30 7.02
C ARG A 302 -2.18 4.33 7.49
N ILE A 303 -2.56 3.52 8.47
CA ILE A 303 -3.91 3.51 9.04
C ILE A 303 -4.26 4.89 9.61
N ASP A 304 -3.35 5.52 10.36
CA ASP A 304 -3.55 6.84 10.95
C ASP A 304 -3.68 7.95 9.90
N ARG A 305 -2.93 7.84 8.80
CA ARG A 305 -3.05 8.75 7.64
C ARG A 305 -4.41 8.61 6.96
N LEU A 306 -4.84 7.37 6.66
CA LEU A 306 -6.15 7.08 6.07
C LEU A 306 -7.29 7.57 6.98
N ASP A 307 -7.14 7.47 8.29
CA ASP A 307 -8.11 7.99 9.25
C ASP A 307 -8.20 9.51 9.25
N ARG A 308 -7.05 10.20 9.25
CA ARG A 308 -7.01 11.66 9.12
C ARG A 308 -7.65 12.13 7.81
N ASP A 309 -7.35 11.46 6.70
CA ASP A 309 -7.93 11.80 5.39
C ASP A 309 -9.45 11.64 5.38
N ARG A 310 -9.98 10.61 6.05
CA ARG A 310 -11.44 10.45 6.23
C ARG A 310 -12.04 11.60 7.03
N TRP A 311 -11.42 11.98 8.14
CA TRP A 311 -11.91 13.11 8.95
C TRP A 311 -11.89 14.42 8.16
N LEU A 312 -10.84 14.68 7.39
CA LEU A 312 -10.73 15.85 6.52
C LEU A 312 -11.78 15.84 5.40
N ALA A 313 -11.97 14.69 4.72
CA ALA A 313 -12.99 14.53 3.69
C ALA A 313 -14.41 14.73 4.27
N THR A 314 -14.66 14.20 5.46
CA THR A 314 -15.92 14.42 6.19
C THR A 314 -16.15 15.90 6.47
N GLY A 315 -15.13 16.59 7.01
CA GLY A 315 -15.19 18.01 7.31
C GLY A 315 -15.43 18.87 6.08
N ALA A 316 -14.71 18.59 4.99
CA ALA A 316 -14.89 19.25 3.69
C ALA A 316 -16.31 19.01 3.12
N GLY A 317 -16.81 17.77 3.22
CA GLY A 317 -18.17 17.43 2.81
C GLY A 317 -19.23 18.19 3.59
N VAL A 318 -19.12 18.23 4.93
CA VAL A 318 -20.03 19.01 5.80
C VAL A 318 -19.96 20.50 5.45
N ALA A 319 -18.76 21.07 5.28
CA ALA A 319 -18.59 22.46 4.88
C ALA A 319 -19.22 22.76 3.52
N ALA A 320 -19.06 21.88 2.53
CA ALA A 320 -19.69 22.02 1.22
C ALA A 320 -21.22 22.01 1.31
N VAL A 321 -21.80 21.10 2.09
CA VAL A 321 -23.26 21.05 2.33
C VAL A 321 -23.74 22.34 3.02
N LEU A 322 -23.02 22.84 4.02
CA LEU A 322 -23.36 24.09 4.71
C LEU A 322 -23.29 25.30 3.79
N LEU A 323 -22.24 25.43 2.97
CA LEU A 323 -22.08 26.51 2.00
C LEU A 323 -23.19 26.49 0.94
N LEU A 324 -23.56 25.30 0.46
CA LEU A 324 -24.63 25.14 -0.52
C LEU A 324 -26.01 25.39 0.09
N GLY A 325 -26.22 24.96 1.34
CA GLY A 325 -27.42 25.31 2.11
C GLY A 325 -27.55 26.82 2.34
N TRP A 326 -26.44 27.48 2.67
CA TRP A 326 -26.39 28.94 2.83
C TRP A 326 -26.66 29.67 1.51
N LEU A 327 -26.06 29.23 0.40
CA LEU A 327 -26.32 29.77 -0.93
C LEU A 327 -27.79 29.60 -1.33
N ALA A 328 -28.37 28.43 -1.08
CA ALA A 328 -29.80 28.18 -1.31
C ALA A 328 -30.68 29.12 -0.47
N ALA A 329 -30.36 29.31 0.81
CA ALA A 329 -31.07 30.24 1.68
C ALA A 329 -30.98 31.70 1.19
N LEU A 330 -29.80 32.13 0.71
CA LEU A 330 -29.57 33.46 0.13
C LEU A 330 -30.43 33.67 -1.13
N LEU A 331 -30.41 32.72 -2.06
CA LEU A 331 -31.21 32.76 -3.29
C LEU A 331 -32.72 32.84 -2.98
N VAL A 332 -33.19 32.07 -1.99
CA VAL A 332 -34.58 32.13 -1.50
C VAL A 332 -34.90 33.49 -0.88
N ALA A 333 -34.01 34.06 -0.07
CA ALA A 333 -34.20 35.36 0.56
C ALA A 333 -34.27 36.50 -0.46
N VAL A 334 -33.38 36.52 -1.46
CA VAL A 334 -33.40 37.49 -2.57
C VAL A 334 -34.70 37.36 -3.37
N GLY A 335 -35.12 36.14 -3.71
CA GLY A 335 -36.40 35.90 -4.38
C GLY A 335 -37.60 36.40 -3.58
N ARG A 336 -37.60 36.25 -2.24
CA ARG A 336 -38.64 36.81 -1.37
C ARG A 336 -38.63 38.34 -1.34
N ARG A 337 -37.46 38.98 -1.27
CA ARG A 337 -37.33 40.46 -1.29
C ARG A 337 -37.81 41.07 -2.62
N ALA A 338 -37.48 40.46 -3.75
CA ALA A 338 -37.95 40.90 -5.06
C ALA A 338 -39.49 40.87 -5.14
N ARG A 339 -40.14 39.84 -4.58
CA ARG A 339 -41.61 39.77 -4.49
C ARG A 339 -42.21 40.87 -3.62
N ARG A 340 -41.61 41.16 -2.45
CA ARG A 340 -42.09 42.24 -1.57
C ARG A 340 -42.03 43.59 -2.28
N ARG A 341 -40.97 43.87 -3.05
CA ARG A 341 -40.86 45.10 -3.86
C ARG A 341 -41.90 45.15 -4.99
N ALA A 342 -42.18 44.04 -5.65
CA ALA A 342 -43.20 43.98 -6.71
C ALA A 342 -44.65 44.02 -6.17
N ALA A 343 -44.86 43.72 -4.89
CA ALA A 343 -46.16 43.76 -4.23
C ALA A 343 -46.45 45.11 -3.53
N MET A 344 -45.49 46.03 -3.47
CA MET A 344 -45.75 47.40 -3.04
C MET A 344 -46.68 48.06 -4.08
N PRO A 345 -47.83 48.63 -3.68
CA PRO A 345 -48.65 49.42 -4.58
C PRO A 345 -47.78 50.54 -5.14
N VAL A 346 -47.74 50.67 -6.47
CA VAL A 346 -47.28 51.92 -7.09
C VAL A 346 -48.23 53.00 -6.52
N PRO A 347 -47.75 54.00 -5.77
CA PRO A 347 -48.62 55.08 -5.33
C PRO A 347 -49.27 55.67 -6.59
N PRO A 348 -50.58 55.99 -6.54
CA PRO A 348 -51.25 56.56 -7.71
C PRO A 348 -50.41 57.74 -8.17
N MET A 349 -49.96 57.70 -9.43
CA MET A 349 -49.45 58.90 -10.08
C MET A 349 -50.61 59.88 -10.07
N GLU A 350 -50.61 60.75 -9.07
CA GLU A 350 -51.37 61.98 -9.08
C GLU A 350 -51.00 62.68 -10.38
N SER A 351 -52.02 62.86 -11.21
CA SER A 351 -51.92 63.53 -12.50
C SER A 351 -51.40 64.94 -12.22
N ARG A 352 -50.09 65.15 -12.39
CA ARG A 352 -49.52 66.49 -12.40
C ARG A 352 -50.01 67.14 -13.68
N ASP A 353 -50.93 68.09 -13.50
CA ASP A 353 -51.30 69.06 -14.52
C ASP A 353 -50.03 69.66 -15.12
N ILE A 354 -49.87 69.42 -16.42
CA ILE A 354 -48.93 70.16 -17.27
C ILE A 354 -49.68 71.45 -17.65
N PRO A 355 -49.24 72.65 -17.21
CA PRO A 355 -49.80 73.88 -17.76
C PRO A 355 -49.31 74.06 -19.21
N PRO A 356 -50.18 74.49 -20.14
CA PRO A 356 -49.81 74.73 -21.53
C PRO A 356 -49.26 76.16 -21.68
N SER A 357 -48.00 76.30 -22.07
CA SER A 357 -47.41 77.55 -22.60
C SER A 357 -45.93 77.29 -22.88
N GLY A 358 -45.35 77.54 -24.04
CA GLY A 358 -45.82 78.04 -25.32
C GLY A 358 -44.62 77.94 -26.27
N ASP A 359 -44.89 77.62 -27.53
CA ASP A 359 -43.90 77.61 -28.60
C ASP A 359 -43.27 78.99 -28.80
N ALA A 360 -41.94 79.03 -28.95
CA ALA A 360 -41.26 79.90 -29.92
C ALA A 360 -39.75 79.60 -29.95
N TRP A 361 -39.31 78.65 -30.79
CA TRP A 361 -38.38 78.96 -31.88
C TRP A 361 -38.15 77.74 -32.79
N GLN A 362 -38.35 77.97 -34.09
CA GLN A 362 -38.19 77.05 -35.22
C GLN A 362 -37.17 77.70 -36.20
N PRO A 363 -36.68 77.02 -37.25
CA PRO A 363 -35.31 76.50 -37.36
C PRO A 363 -34.47 77.19 -38.45
N ALA A 364 -33.18 76.81 -38.57
CA ALA A 364 -32.45 76.94 -39.83
C ALA A 364 -31.70 75.64 -40.17
N ILE A 365 -32.16 75.01 -41.26
CA ILE A 365 -31.52 73.89 -41.95
C ILE A 365 -30.37 74.46 -42.79
N ARG A 366 -29.16 73.89 -42.71
CA ARG A 366 -28.27 73.73 -43.88
C ARG A 366 -27.23 72.63 -43.68
N THR A 367 -27.51 71.52 -44.34
CA THR A 367 -26.62 70.62 -45.08
C THR A 367 -25.14 71.02 -45.19
N GLY A 368 -24.23 70.07 -44.92
CA GLY A 368 -22.83 70.18 -45.34
C GLY A 368 -21.90 69.19 -44.65
N ARG A 369 -21.77 68.00 -45.25
CA ARG A 369 -20.85 66.91 -44.88
C ARG A 369 -19.39 67.29 -45.21
N SER A 370 -18.42 66.92 -44.36
CA SER A 370 -17.24 66.08 -44.71
C SER A 370 -16.21 66.01 -43.57
N ALA A 371 -15.79 64.76 -43.27
CA ALA A 371 -14.50 64.28 -42.72
C ALA A 371 -13.83 65.11 -41.60
N ASP A 372 -13.42 64.59 -40.44
CA ASP A 372 -12.68 63.35 -40.15
C ASP A 372 -12.51 63.27 -38.60
N PRO A 373 -12.12 62.13 -38.01
CA PRO A 373 -12.31 61.82 -36.59
C PRO A 373 -11.03 61.93 -35.75
N ARG A 374 -11.19 62.13 -34.42
CA ARG A 374 -10.41 61.54 -33.29
C ARG A 374 -10.75 62.30 -31.99
N PRO A 375 -10.54 61.73 -30.78
CA PRO A 375 -9.75 60.53 -30.48
C PRO A 375 -10.49 59.47 -29.63
N LEU A 376 -10.19 58.19 -29.91
CA LEU A 376 -10.17 57.15 -28.89
C LEU A 376 -8.74 57.06 -28.37
N GLN A 377 -8.56 57.10 -27.06
CA GLN A 377 -7.30 56.75 -26.42
C GLN A 377 -7.56 55.85 -25.20
N PRO A 378 -7.16 54.57 -25.27
CA PRO A 378 -7.01 53.69 -24.12
C PRO A 378 -5.53 53.55 -23.74
N VAL A 379 -5.24 53.44 -22.44
CA VAL A 379 -3.97 53.01 -21.86
C VAL A 379 -4.35 52.18 -20.63
N GLY A 380 -3.88 50.97 -20.35
CA GLY A 380 -2.91 50.08 -20.97
C GLY A 380 -2.56 49.00 -19.92
N ALA A 381 -2.24 47.78 -20.37
CA ALA A 381 -1.36 46.76 -19.74
C ALA A 381 -1.90 45.34 -19.93
N THR A 382 -1.43 44.66 -20.99
CA THR A 382 -1.19 43.21 -20.96
C THR A 382 -0.02 42.93 -21.89
N ARG A 383 1.02 42.34 -21.32
CA ARG A 383 2.24 41.88 -22.00
C ARG A 383 2.22 40.35 -21.98
N ASP A 384 2.42 39.79 -23.17
CA ASP A 384 2.85 38.45 -23.59
C ASP A 384 2.13 37.17 -23.10
N PRO A 385 1.66 36.34 -24.06
CA PRO A 385 1.43 34.91 -23.86
C PRO A 385 2.68 34.10 -24.29
N GLU A 386 3.30 33.38 -23.35
CA GLU A 386 4.22 32.28 -23.68
C GLU A 386 3.41 31.07 -24.13
N SER A 387 3.48 30.76 -25.43
CA SER A 387 3.09 29.47 -25.99
C SER A 387 4.29 28.53 -25.95
N ALA A 388 4.37 27.67 -24.94
CA ALA A 388 5.27 26.51 -24.93
C ALA A 388 4.73 25.45 -25.91
N GLN A 389 5.29 25.45 -27.12
CA GLN A 389 5.08 24.43 -28.13
C GLN A 389 5.89 23.18 -27.75
N TRP A 390 5.18 22.07 -27.63
CA TRP A 390 5.74 20.74 -27.42
C TRP A 390 6.61 20.32 -28.61
N GLY A 391 7.86 19.98 -28.34
CA GLY A 391 8.74 19.28 -29.29
C GLY A 391 8.63 17.76 -29.11
N PRO A 392 8.75 16.97 -30.18
CA PRO A 392 8.70 15.51 -30.11
C PRO A 392 10.02 14.92 -29.59
N SER A 393 9.84 13.79 -28.91
CA SER A 393 10.82 12.79 -28.49
C SER A 393 11.86 12.45 -29.55
N ASP A 394 13.14 12.45 -29.15
CA ASP A 394 14.18 11.66 -29.81
C ASP A 394 14.87 10.76 -28.77
N ALA A 395 14.79 9.47 -29.05
CA ALA A 395 15.50 8.40 -28.38
C ALA A 395 16.79 8.12 -29.15
N ALA A 396 17.95 8.23 -28.49
CA ALA A 396 19.17 7.47 -28.82
C ALA A 396 20.30 7.78 -27.82
N ARG A 397 20.51 6.90 -26.84
CA ARG A 397 21.75 6.11 -26.63
C ARG A 397 21.72 5.38 -25.30
#